data_AF-A0A1A9EUD8-F1
#
_entry.id   AF-A0A1A9EUD8-F1
#
_cell.length_a   1.000
_cell.length_b   1.000
_cell.length_c   1.000
_cell.angle_alpha   90.00
_cell.angle_beta   90.00
_cell.angle_gamma   90.00
#
_symmetry.space_group_name_H-M   'P 1'
#
loop_
_entity.id
_entity.type
_entity.pdbx_description
1 polymer ?
#
loop_
_entity_poly.entity_id
_entity_poly.type
_entity_poly.pdbx_seq_one_letter_code
_entity_poly.pdbx_strand_id
1 'polypeptide(L)' 'MNPTFRDLSIDQRIRLVEDVWDSIAAEQQSLPLPKAQREELDKRLDALEVDGDMGRSATSVLASVRKKL' A
#
# COMPACT_ATOMS: atom_id res chain seq x y z
N MET A 1 28.10 3.42 -22.64
CA MET A 1 27.75 2.30 -21.73
C MET A 1 26.52 2.71 -20.95
N ASN A 2 25.51 1.84 -20.86
CA ASN A 2 24.33 2.12 -20.05
C ASN A 2 24.61 1.71 -18.59
N PRO A 3 24.23 2.53 -17.61
CA PRO A 3 24.39 2.19 -16.20
C PRO A 3 23.57 0.94 -15.87
N THR A 4 24.17 0.05 -15.08
CA THR A 4 23.52 -1.15 -14.56
C THR A 4 22.78 -0.83 -13.26
N PHE A 5 21.86 -1.70 -12.85
CA PHE A 5 21.09 -1.51 -11.62
C PHE A 5 21.94 -1.28 -10.36
N ARG A 6 23.16 -1.84 -10.32
CA ARG A 6 24.08 -1.67 -9.18
C ARG A 6 24.77 -0.30 -9.16
N ASP A 7 24.83 0.38 -10.31
CA ASP A 7 25.42 1.70 -10.45
C ASP A 7 24.48 2.81 -9.94
N LEU A 8 23.21 2.49 -9.72
CA LEU A 8 22.21 3.40 -9.15
C LEU A 8 22.39 3.55 -7.63
N SER A 9 22.14 4.75 -7.11
CA SER A 9 22.01 4.97 -5.67
C SER A 9 20.82 4.19 -5.10
N ILE A 10 20.77 4.02 -3.77
CA ILE A 10 19.63 3.34 -3.12
C ILE A 10 18.31 4.05 -3.47
N ASP A 11 18.26 5.37 -3.39
CA ASP A 11 17.05 6.14 -3.70
C ASP A 11 16.62 5.97 -5.17
N GLN A 12 17.58 5.94 -6.11
CA GLN A 12 17.29 5.71 -7.51
C GLN A 12 16.75 4.30 -7.76
N ARG A 13 17.29 3.30 -7.05
CA ARG A 13 16.75 1.93 -7.12
C ARG A 13 15.35 1.84 -6.56
N ILE A 14 15.07 2.51 -5.44
CA ILE A 14 13.74 2.54 -4.82
C ILE A 14 12.75 3.16 -5.80
N ARG A 15 13.05 4.35 -6.35
CA ARG A 15 12.17 4.99 -7.34
C ARG A 15 11.95 4.14 -8.58
N LEU A 16 13.00 3.50 -9.10
CA LEU A 16 12.84 2.62 -10.26
C LEU A 16 11.93 1.43 -9.96
N VAL A 17 12.01 0.86 -8.75
CA VAL A 17 11.10 -0.21 -8.32
C VAL A 17 9.67 0.32 -8.18
N GLU A 18 9.47 1.52 -7.63
CA GLU A 18 8.16 2.19 -7.55
C GLU A 18 7.57 2.41 -8.95
N ASP A 19 8.32 3.02 -9.86
CA ASP A 19 7.88 3.30 -11.24
C ASP A 19 7.50 2.01 -11.99
N VAL A 20 8.29 0.94 -11.82
CA VAL A 20 7.99 -0.38 -12.41
C VAL A 20 6.72 -0.97 -11.79
N TRP A 21 6.55 -0.84 -10.48
CA TRP A 21 5.38 -1.35 -9.79
C TRP A 21 4.11 -0.61 -10.21
N ASP A 22 4.17 0.72 -10.36
CA ASP A 22 3.08 1.55 -10.86
C ASP A 22 2.72 1.18 -12.30
N SER A 23 3.71 0.92 -13.17
CA SER A 23 3.47 0.45 -14.54
C SER A 23 2.73 -0.90 -14.55
N ILE A 24 3.18 -1.86 -13.73
CA ILE A 24 2.52 -3.17 -13.63
C ILE A 24 1.09 -3.02 -13.11
N ALA A 25 0.89 -2.19 -12.09
CA ALA A 25 -0.43 -1.94 -11.52
C ALA A 25 -1.39 -1.28 -12.53
N ALA A 26 -0.88 -0.36 -13.36
CA ALA A 26 -1.66 0.30 -14.40
C ALA A 26 -2.08 -0.64 -15.54
N GLU A 27 -1.24 -1.61 -15.88
CA GLU A 27 -1.51 -2.61 -16.92
C GLU A 27 -2.31 -3.82 -16.40
N GLN A 28 -2.31 -4.02 -15.08
CA GLN A 28 -3.06 -5.10 -14.45
C GLN A 28 -4.56 -4.87 -14.60
N GLN A 29 -5.23 -5.73 -15.37
CA GLN A 29 -6.69 -5.79 -15.39
C GLN A 29 -7.22 -6.06 -13.98
N SER A 30 -8.40 -5.53 -13.67
CA SER A 30 -9.03 -5.67 -12.35
C SER A 30 -8.96 -7.12 -11.89
N LEU A 31 -8.19 -7.38 -10.83
CA LEU A 31 -8.15 -8.71 -10.23
C LEU A 31 -9.58 -9.05 -9.77
N PRO A 32 -10.08 -10.26 -10.06
CA PRO A 32 -11.40 -10.65 -9.61
C PRO A 32 -11.42 -10.63 -8.09
N LEU A 33 -12.26 -9.75 -7.50
CA LEU A 33 -12.45 -9.68 -6.07
C LEU A 33 -13.26 -10.91 -5.62
N PRO A 34 -12.66 -11.88 -4.91
CA PRO A 34 -13.37 -13.08 -4.46
C PRO A 34 -14.54 -12.70 -3.55
N LYS A 35 -15.63 -13.48 -3.62
CA LYS A 35 -16.86 -13.20 -2.85
C LYS A 35 -16.59 -13.00 -1.36
N ALA A 36 -15.76 -13.85 -0.76
CA ALA A 36 -15.42 -13.76 0.66
C ALA A 36 -14.70 -12.45 1.02
N GLN A 37 -13.90 -11.89 0.11
CA GLN A 37 -13.24 -10.60 0.34
C GLN A 37 -14.25 -9.45 0.24
N ARG A 38 -15.21 -9.53 -0.68
CA ARG A 38 -16.30 -8.55 -0.77
C ARG A 38 -17.18 -8.56 0.48
N GLU A 39 -17.59 -9.74 0.94
CA GLU A 39 -18.40 -9.89 2.17
C GLU A 39 -17.69 -9.32 3.40
N GLU A 40 -16.38 -9.52 3.52
CA GLU A 40 -15.59 -8.92 4.61
C GLU A 40 -15.48 -7.39 4.48
N LEU A 41 -15.37 -6.86 3.26
CA LEU A 41 -15.38 -5.41 3.03
C LEU A 41 -16.72 -4.79 3.42
N ASP A 42 -17.83 -5.38 2.98
CA ASP A 42 -19.19 -4.93 3.31
C ASP A 42 -19.38 -4.91 4.83
N LYS A 43 -19.00 -5.99 5.53
CA LYS A 43 -19.05 -6.06 7.00
C LYS A 43 -18.26 -4.95 7.69
N ARG A 44 -17.07 -4.60 7.17
CA ARG A 44 -16.23 -3.54 7.75
C ARG A 44 -16.81 -2.15 7.52
N LEU A 45 -17.44 -1.94 6.37
CA LEU A 45 -18.13 -0.70 6.06
C LEU A 45 -19.36 -0.51 6.95
N ASP A 46 -20.17 -1.57 7.13
CA ASP A 46 -21.31 -1.55 8.05
C ASP A 46 -20.86 -1.23 9.49
N ALA A 47 -19.77 -1.85 9.95
CA ALA A 47 -19.21 -1.56 11.26
C ALA A 47 -18.79 -0.08 11.39
N LEU A 48 -18.10 0.45 10.38
CA LEU A 48 -17.66 1.85 10.36
C LEU A 48 -18.85 2.83 10.36
N GLU A 49 -19.93 2.51 9.65
CA GLU A 49 -21.15 3.33 9.67
C GLU A 49 -21.83 3.35 11.04
N VAL A 50 -21.72 2.25 11.80
CA VAL A 50 -22.32 2.12 13.13
C VAL A 50 -21.46 2.78 14.21
N ASP A 51 -20.14 2.53 14.22
CA ASP A 51 -19.26 2.98 15.30
C ASP A 51 -18.51 4.29 14.99
N GLY A 52 -18.37 4.66 13.72
CA GLY A 52 -17.63 5.84 13.27
C GLY A 52 -16.12 5.77 13.54
N ASP A 53 -15.58 4.59 13.87
CA ASP A 53 -14.16 4.42 14.19
C ASP A 53 -13.32 4.37 12.91
N MET A 54 -12.84 5.55 12.52
CA MET A 54 -11.91 5.73 11.40
C MET A 54 -10.52 5.12 11.67
N GLY A 55 -10.29 4.55 12.85
CA GLY A 55 -9.00 4.07 13.29
C GLY A 55 -7.99 5.20 13.46
N ARG A 56 -6.71 4.87 13.31
CA ARG A 56 -5.61 5.82 13.49
C ARG A 56 -4.88 6.05 12.18
N SER A 57 -4.51 7.31 11.93
CA SER A 57 -3.68 7.64 10.78
C SER A 57 -2.34 6.88 10.85
N ALA A 58 -1.84 6.46 9.68
CA ALA A 58 -0.55 5.79 9.56
C ALA A 58 0.56 6.62 10.22
N THR A 59 0.56 7.93 10.03
CA THR A 59 1.51 8.86 10.68
C THR A 59 1.47 8.77 12.20
N SER A 60 0.29 8.75 12.82
CA SER A 60 0.12 8.63 14.28
C SER A 60 0.63 7.29 14.80
N VAL A 61 0.33 6.20 14.08
CA VAL A 61 0.78 4.85 14.43
C VAL A 61 2.30 4.75 14.32
N LEU A 62 2.88 5.16 13.20
CA LEU A 62 4.32 5.13 12.95
C LEU A 62 5.10 5.99 13.95
N ALA A 63 4.60 7.19 14.27
CA ALA A 63 5.20 8.02 15.32
C ALA A 63 5.17 7.33 16.70
N SER A 64 4.10 6.60 17.00
CA SER A 64 3.98 5.86 18.26
C SER A 64 4.92 4.66 18.33
N VAL A 65 5.08 3.93 17.21
CA VAL A 65 6.03 2.81 17.10
C VAL A 65 7.46 3.32 17.26
N ARG A 66 7.82 4.41 16.56
CA ARG A 66 9.17 4.98 16.61
C ARG A 66 9.57 5.50 18.00
N LYS A 67 8.60 5.94 18.82
CA LYS A 67 8.85 6.32 20.23
C LYS A 67 9.13 5.14 21.17
N LYS A 68 8.76 3.92 20.77
CA LYS A 68 8.93 2.69 21.56
C LYS A 68 10.22 1.92 21.21
N LEU A 69 10.92 2.33 20.15
CA LEU A 69 12.23 1.85 19.75
C LEU A 69 13.31 2.78 20.35
#